data_AF-A0A0N4X9Y6-F1
#
_entry.id   AF-A0A0N4X9Y6-F1
#
_cell.length_a   1.000
_cell.length_b   1.000
_cell.length_c   1.000
_cell.angle_alpha   90.00
_cell.angle_beta   90.00
_cell.angle_gamma   90.00
#
_symmetry.space_group_name_H-M   'P 1'
#
loop_
_entity.id
_entity.type
_entity.pdbx_description
1 polymer ?
#
loop_
_entity_poly.entity_id
_entity_poly.type
_entity_poly.pdbx_seq_one_letter_code
_entity_poly.pdbx_strand_id
1 'polypeptide(L)'
;LENPMFAPNYDEAVNQLTGINRVIVPFVACGDLSGFDSDGSYPLNLPTIPSGPLGSEYVFRDVVQPPTEPSYKESVMIKKLDRLVVAESIVEKVAKSVLPHVRPANPDASDIGYGDEQVEALASLLLSEES
;
A
#
# COMPACT_ATOMS: atom_id res chain seq x y z
N LEU A 1 17.37 11.27 -27.43
CA LEU A 1 18.12 10.88 -26.22
C LEU A 1 17.14 10.06 -25.39
N GLU A 2 17.41 8.78 -25.16
CA GLU A 2 16.57 7.94 -24.31
C GLU A 2 16.82 8.31 -22.85
N ASN A 3 15.77 8.34 -22.02
CA ASN A 3 15.94 8.68 -20.61
C ASN A 3 16.50 7.46 -19.86
N PRO A 4 17.71 7.54 -19.26
CA PRO A 4 18.31 6.41 -18.56
C PRO A 4 17.46 5.91 -17.38
N MET A 5 16.57 6.75 -16.82
CA MET A 5 15.63 6.34 -15.76
C MET A 5 14.61 5.29 -16.21
N PHE A 6 14.35 5.18 -17.51
CA PHE A 6 13.41 4.21 -18.09
C PHE A 6 14.12 3.06 -18.82
N ALA A 7 15.45 3.00 -18.73
CA ALA A 7 16.22 1.94 -19.37
C ALA A 7 16.01 0.60 -18.64
N PRO A 8 15.88 -0.52 -19.37
CA PRO A 8 15.76 -1.86 -18.78
C PRO A 8 16.95 -2.22 -17.89
N ASN A 9 18.14 -1.70 -18.21
CA ASN A 9 19.37 -1.86 -17.45
C ASN A 9 19.94 -0.48 -17.09
N TYR A 10 19.43 0.09 -16.00
CA TYR A 10 19.78 1.42 -15.52
C TYR A 10 21.28 1.61 -15.33
N ASP A 11 21.96 0.66 -14.67
CA ASP A 11 23.38 0.78 -14.34
C ASP A 11 24.25 0.85 -15.60
N GLU A 12 23.96 0.03 -16.61
CA GLU A 12 24.67 0.06 -17.88
C GLU A 12 24.40 1.36 -18.64
N ALA A 13 23.14 1.80 -18.70
CA ALA A 13 22.75 3.04 -19.38
C ALA A 13 23.41 4.28 -18.76
N VAL A 14 23.43 4.38 -17.42
CA VAL A 14 24.10 5.47 -16.69
C VAL A 14 25.62 5.41 -16.88
N ASN A 15 26.20 4.22 -16.90
CA ASN A 15 27.64 4.06 -17.07
C ASN A 15 28.13 4.46 -18.48
N GLN A 16 27.26 4.44 -19.49
CA GLN A 16 27.57 4.89 -20.84
C GLN A 16 27.44 6.41 -21.04
N LEU A 17 26.88 7.15 -20.07
CA LEU A 17 26.78 8.61 -20.16
C LEU A 17 28.17 9.24 -20.25
N THR A 18 28.29 10.31 -21.02
CA THR A 18 29.55 11.05 -21.21
C THR A 18 29.34 12.56 -21.13
N GLY A 19 30.43 13.31 -20.95
CA GLY A 19 30.38 14.76 -20.85
C GLY A 19 29.53 15.24 -19.69
N ILE A 20 28.74 16.30 -19.90
CA ILE A 20 27.92 16.93 -18.86
C ILE A 20 26.89 15.96 -18.23
N ASN A 21 26.47 14.93 -18.99
CA ASN A 21 25.50 13.94 -18.51
C ASN A 21 26.10 12.90 -17.54
N ARG A 22 27.44 12.85 -17.38
CA ARG A 22 28.14 12.00 -16.39
C ARG A 22 28.70 12.78 -15.21
N VAL A 23 28.62 14.11 -15.23
CA VAL A 23 29.22 14.93 -14.16
C VAL A 23 28.41 14.72 -12.88
N ILE A 24 29.01 14.03 -11.91
CA ILE A 24 28.50 13.99 -10.54
C ILE A 24 28.98 15.27 -9.86
N VAL A 25 28.04 16.16 -9.59
CA VAL A 25 28.33 17.41 -8.88
C VAL A 25 28.79 17.06 -7.45
N PRO A 26 29.98 17.49 -7.02
CA PRO A 26 30.41 17.28 -5.64
C PRO A 26 29.44 18.02 -4.73
N PHE A 27 28.79 17.29 -3.83
CA PHE A 27 27.96 17.90 -2.80
C PHE A 27 28.75 17.95 -1.50
N VAL A 28 28.55 19.02 -0.74
CA VAL A 28 29.09 19.18 0.61
C VAL A 28 27.89 19.22 1.55
N ALA A 29 27.77 18.21 2.40
CA ALA A 29 26.83 18.28 3.52
C ALA A 29 27.41 19.24 4.56
N CYS A 30 26.69 20.31 4.87
CA CYS A 30 27.05 21.28 5.90
C CYS A 30 26.15 21.11 7.12
N GLY A 31 26.76 20.97 8.30
CA GLY A 31 26.06 20.80 9.57
C GLY A 31 27.03 20.50 10.69
N ASP A 32 26.62 20.77 11.92
CA ASP A 32 27.38 20.38 13.10
C ASP A 32 27.14 18.91 13.41
N LEU A 33 28.18 18.07 13.26
CA LEU A 33 28.10 16.65 13.60
C LEU A 33 28.11 16.38 15.11
N SER A 34 28.36 17.42 15.92
CA SER A 34 28.34 17.35 17.38
C SER A 34 27.01 17.78 17.99
N GLY A 35 26.07 18.28 17.18
CA GLY A 35 24.76 18.75 17.60
C GLY A 35 23.68 17.66 17.60
N PHE A 36 22.53 17.99 18.17
CA PHE A 36 21.33 17.16 18.07
C PHE A 36 20.78 17.19 16.64
N ASP A 37 20.46 16.02 16.11
CA ASP A 37 19.77 15.86 14.84
C ASP A 37 18.33 16.37 14.97
N SER A 38 17.86 17.19 14.03
CA SER A 38 16.48 17.70 14.08
C SER A 38 15.44 16.59 13.92
N ASP A 39 15.82 15.50 13.25
CA ASP A 39 14.94 14.35 13.03
C ASP A 39 15.07 13.30 14.15
N GLY A 40 15.99 13.53 15.10
CA GLY A 40 16.24 12.67 16.25
C GLY A 40 15.30 12.94 17.42
N SER A 41 14.80 11.87 18.04
CA SER A 41 14.13 11.95 19.34
C SER A 41 15.14 11.72 20.47
N TYR A 42 15.44 12.78 21.24
CA TYR A 42 16.40 12.72 22.35
C TYR A 42 15.71 12.73 23.71
N PRO A 43 16.31 12.10 24.74
CA PRO A 43 15.84 12.22 26.11
C PRO A 43 15.86 13.69 26.56
N LEU A 44 14.84 14.10 27.31
CA LEU A 44 14.75 15.48 27.83
C LEU A 44 15.63 15.69 29.08
N ASN A 45 16.06 14.61 29.72
CA ASN A 45 16.96 14.63 30.89
C ASN A 45 18.38 14.27 30.46
N LEU A 46 19.09 15.24 29.88
CA LEU A 46 20.48 15.07 29.47
C LEU A 46 21.42 15.78 30.46
N PRO A 47 22.54 15.17 30.86
CA PRO A 47 23.44 15.71 31.89
C PRO A 47 24.08 17.05 31.49
N THR A 48 24.15 17.34 30.19
CA THR A 48 24.78 18.54 29.63
C THR A 48 23.79 19.63 29.27
N ILE A 49 22.48 19.33 29.22
CA ILE A 49 21.45 20.34 28.99
C ILE A 49 21.10 20.91 30.35
N PRO A 50 21.34 22.21 30.60
CA PRO A 50 20.92 22.82 31.84
C PRO A 50 19.42 22.60 32.00
N SER A 51 19.01 22.16 33.19
CA SER A 51 17.63 22.25 33.65
C SER A 51 17.04 23.55 33.11
N GLY A 52 15.91 23.48 32.37
CA GLY A 52 15.46 24.52 31.43
C GLY A 52 15.36 25.95 31.99
N PRO A 53 14.66 26.91 31.37
CA PRO A 53 14.64 28.29 31.88
C PRO A 53 14.24 28.45 33.37
N LEU A 54 13.63 27.43 33.98
CA LEU A 54 13.27 27.36 35.40
C LEU A 54 14.29 26.64 36.31
N GLY A 55 15.39 26.09 35.80
CA GLY A 55 16.41 25.42 36.60
C GLY A 55 16.00 24.05 37.19
N SER A 56 14.84 23.52 36.82
CA SER A 56 14.34 22.20 37.25
C SER A 56 14.46 21.12 36.16
N GLU A 57 14.65 19.86 36.58
CA GLU A 57 14.59 18.69 35.69
C GLU A 57 13.22 18.60 34.98
N TYR A 58 13.21 18.07 33.75
CA TYR A 58 11.96 17.88 33.02
C TYR A 58 11.09 16.83 33.73
N VAL A 59 9.83 17.18 33.96
CA VAL A 59 8.82 16.28 34.52
C VAL A 59 7.71 16.11 33.49
N PHE A 60 7.45 14.87 33.09
CA PHE A 60 6.33 14.56 32.21
C PHE A 60 5.02 14.96 32.92
N ARG A 61 4.21 15.78 32.24
CA ARG A 61 2.89 16.20 32.70
C ARG A 61 1.87 15.75 31.69
N ASP A 62 0.72 15.29 32.19
CA ASP A 62 -0.40 15.02 31.32
C ASP A 62 -0.83 16.29 30.60
N VAL A 63 -1.08 16.15 29.30
CA VAL A 63 -1.60 17.23 28.47
C VAL A 63 -2.97 17.64 29.00
N VAL A 64 -3.21 18.95 29.11
CA VAL A 64 -4.49 19.50 29.60
C VAL A 64 -5.67 19.02 28.74
N GLN A 65 -5.41 18.80 27.45
CA GLN A 65 -6.35 18.23 26.50
C GLN A 65 -5.67 17.04 25.81
N PRO A 66 -6.03 15.79 26.14
CA PRO A 66 -5.51 14.64 25.42
C PRO A 66 -5.88 14.73 23.94
N PRO A 67 -5.08 14.14 23.04
CA PRO A 67 -5.47 14.00 21.65
C PRO A 67 -6.90 13.47 21.57
N THR A 68 -7.72 14.13 20.78
CA THR A 68 -9.06 13.62 20.45
C THR A 68 -8.91 12.23 19.86
N GLU A 69 -9.95 11.43 20.01
CA GLU A 69 -10.01 10.09 19.46
C GLU A 69 -9.57 10.08 17.98
N PRO A 70 -8.63 9.22 17.57
CA PRO A 70 -8.09 9.27 16.22
C PRO A 70 -9.21 9.00 15.21
N SER A 71 -9.25 9.76 14.12
CA SER A 71 -10.29 9.67 13.08
C SER A 71 -10.44 8.27 12.48
N TYR A 72 -9.38 7.46 12.52
CA TYR A 72 -9.33 6.10 11.98
C TYR A 72 -9.62 5.01 13.03
N LYS A 73 -10.04 5.36 14.25
CA LYS A 73 -10.28 4.37 15.31
C LYS A 73 -11.30 3.31 14.87
N GLU A 74 -12.40 3.77 14.27
CA GLU A 74 -13.44 2.88 13.74
C GLU A 74 -12.90 1.98 12.63
N SER A 75 -12.16 2.54 11.68
CA SER A 75 -11.55 1.77 10.57
C SER A 75 -10.59 0.69 11.09
N VAL A 76 -9.80 1.00 12.12
CA VAL A 76 -8.92 0.02 12.78
C VAL A 76 -9.72 -1.06 13.49
N MET A 77 -10.82 -0.71 14.16
CA MET A 77 -11.71 -1.71 14.78
C MET A 77 -12.34 -2.62 13.73
N ILE A 78 -12.87 -2.08 12.64
CA ILE A 78 -13.46 -2.83 11.53
C ILE A 78 -12.43 -3.79 10.94
N LYS A 79 -11.19 -3.32 10.72
CA LYS A 79 -10.08 -4.16 10.24
C LYS A 79 -9.73 -5.27 11.23
N LYS A 80 -9.64 -4.97 12.53
CA LYS A 80 -9.35 -5.97 13.57
C LYS A 80 -10.45 -7.02 13.71
N LEU A 81 -11.69 -6.64 13.46
CA LEU A 81 -12.86 -7.53 13.48
C LEU A 81 -13.07 -8.27 12.16
N ASP A 82 -12.19 -8.08 11.18
CA ASP A 82 -12.29 -8.63 9.82
C ASP A 82 -13.64 -8.34 9.15
N ARG A 83 -14.15 -7.12 9.36
CA ARG A 83 -15.42 -6.63 8.79
C ARG A 83 -15.20 -5.63 7.66
N LEU A 84 -14.03 -5.66 7.03
CA LEU A 84 -13.77 -4.82 5.88
C LEU A 84 -14.73 -5.24 4.76
N VAL A 85 -15.28 -4.25 4.06
CA VAL A 85 -16.08 -4.52 2.86
C VAL A 85 -15.14 -5.15 1.84
N VAL A 86 -15.30 -6.45 1.61
CA VAL A 86 -14.69 -7.12 0.47
C VAL A 86 -15.47 -6.63 -0.75
N ALA A 87 -14.76 -6.07 -1.72
CA ALA A 87 -15.39 -5.78 -3.00
C ALA A 87 -15.89 -7.10 -3.58
N GLU A 88 -17.21 -7.28 -3.69
CA GLU A 88 -17.78 -8.40 -4.43
C GLU A 88 -17.09 -8.47 -5.79
N SER A 89 -16.53 -9.63 -6.13
CA SER A 89 -15.86 -9.78 -7.41
C SER A 89 -16.90 -9.56 -8.51
N ILE A 90 -16.47 -8.94 -9.62
CA ILE A 90 -17.34 -8.72 -10.76
C ILE A 90 -17.93 -10.06 -11.22
N VAL A 91 -17.14 -11.13 -11.12
CA VAL A 91 -17.54 -12.51 -11.41
C VAL A 91 -18.69 -12.95 -10.51
N GLU A 92 -18.62 -12.69 -9.20
CA GLU A 92 -19.67 -13.09 -8.25
C GLU A 92 -21.01 -12.37 -8.53
N LYS A 93 -20.95 -11.08 -8.88
CA LYS A 93 -22.14 -10.31 -9.29
C LYS A 93 -22.74 -10.84 -10.59
N VAL A 94 -21.89 -11.12 -11.58
CA VAL A 94 -22.32 -11.64 -12.88
C VAL A 94 -22.93 -13.04 -12.72
N ALA A 95 -22.30 -13.92 -11.94
CA ALA A 95 -22.81 -15.26 -11.66
C ALA A 95 -24.19 -15.19 -10.97
N LYS A 96 -24.36 -14.38 -9.91
CA LYS A 96 -25.66 -14.19 -9.23
C LYS A 96 -26.75 -13.67 -10.18
N SER A 97 -26.39 -12.83 -11.16
CA SER A 97 -27.33 -12.28 -12.15
C SER A 97 -27.71 -13.28 -13.25
N VAL A 98 -26.79 -14.15 -13.66
CA VAL A 98 -26.96 -15.05 -14.82
C VAL A 98 -27.58 -16.40 -14.42
N LEU A 99 -27.20 -16.96 -13.26
CA LEU A 99 -27.65 -18.28 -12.79
C LEU A 99 -29.18 -18.50 -12.83
N PRO A 100 -30.06 -17.53 -12.47
CA PRO A 100 -31.51 -17.72 -12.56
C PRO A 100 -32.05 -17.87 -13.99
N HIS A 101 -31.28 -17.46 -15.00
CA HIS A 101 -31.67 -17.49 -16.41
C HIS A 101 -31.10 -18.71 -17.15
N VAL A 102 -30.17 -19.45 -16.53
CA VAL A 102 -29.63 -20.70 -17.07
C VAL A 102 -30.70 -21.77 -16.88
N ARG A 103 -31.28 -22.24 -17.99
CA ARG A 103 -32.25 -23.35 -17.94
C ARG A 103 -31.48 -24.66 -17.80
N PRO A 104 -31.97 -25.61 -16.98
CA PRO A 104 -31.39 -26.95 -16.94
C PRO A 104 -31.53 -27.62 -18.32
N ALA A 105 -30.52 -28.42 -18.69
CA ALA A 105 -30.55 -29.20 -19.92
C ALA A 105 -31.80 -30.10 -19.93
N ASN A 106 -32.61 -29.99 -21.00
CA ASN A 106 -33.77 -30.86 -21.17
C ASN A 106 -33.28 -32.21 -21.73
N PRO A 107 -33.41 -33.33 -20.98
CA PRO A 107 -32.92 -34.64 -21.43
C PRO A 107 -33.67 -35.18 -22.67
N ASP A 108 -34.86 -34.66 -22.96
CA ASP A 108 -35.65 -35.05 -24.14
C ASP A 108 -35.41 -34.16 -25.37
N ALA A 109 -34.60 -33.11 -25.24
CA ALA A 109 -34.19 -32.29 -26.37
C ALA A 109 -33.10 -33.01 -27.17
N SER A 110 -33.25 -33.07 -28.49
CA SER A 110 -32.16 -33.51 -29.37
C SER A 110 -30.95 -32.61 -29.11
N ASP A 111 -29.79 -33.23 -28.84
CA ASP A 111 -28.54 -32.52 -28.63
C ASP A 111 -28.22 -31.67 -29.85
N ILE A 112 -28.33 -30.35 -29.69
CA ILE A 112 -28.00 -29.36 -30.71
C ILE A 112 -26.59 -28.77 -30.50
N GLY A 113 -25.83 -29.30 -29.55
CA GLY A 113 -24.42 -28.95 -29.32
C GLY A 113 -24.15 -27.62 -28.61
N TYR A 114 -25.19 -26.92 -28.11
CA TYR A 114 -25.06 -25.59 -27.48
C TYR A 114 -25.29 -25.56 -25.96
N GLY A 115 -25.74 -26.68 -25.36
CA GLY A 115 -26.10 -26.72 -23.93
C GLY A 115 -24.90 -26.70 -22.98
N ASP A 116 -23.83 -27.35 -23.38
CA ASP A 116 -22.67 -27.58 -22.50
C ASP A 116 -21.70 -26.39 -22.52
N GLU A 117 -21.62 -25.66 -23.64
CA GLU A 117 -20.65 -24.57 -23.82
C GLU A 117 -20.91 -23.38 -22.87
N GLN A 118 -22.17 -23.03 -22.60
CA GLN A 118 -22.51 -21.92 -21.71
C GLN A 118 -22.26 -22.26 -20.23
N VAL A 119 -22.50 -23.51 -19.84
CA VAL A 119 -22.30 -24.01 -18.48
C VAL A 119 -20.80 -24.18 -18.20
N GLU A 120 -20.06 -24.75 -19.15
CA GLU A 120 -18.60 -24.89 -19.09
C GLU A 120 -17.88 -23.53 -19.10
N ALA A 121 -18.32 -22.56 -19.91
CA ALA A 121 -17.73 -21.22 -19.91
C ALA A 121 -17.92 -20.50 -18.56
N LEU A 122 -19.09 -20.66 -17.93
CA LEU A 122 -19.35 -20.11 -16.60
C LEU A 122 -18.54 -20.84 -15.52
N ALA A 123 -18.46 -22.18 -15.59
CA ALA A 123 -17.68 -23.00 -14.66
C ALA A 123 -16.17 -22.71 -14.76
N SER A 124 -15.65 -22.56 -15.99
CA SER A 124 -14.26 -22.18 -16.24
C SER A 124 -13.92 -20.79 -15.67
N LEU A 125 -14.84 -19.82 -15.79
CA LEU A 125 -14.66 -18.48 -15.22
C LEU A 125 -14.68 -18.48 -13.68
N LEU A 126 -15.49 -19.34 -13.06
CA LEU A 126 -15.58 -19.46 -11.60
C LEU A 126 -14.38 -20.23 -11.01
N LEU A 127 -13.83 -21.21 -11.74
CA LEU A 127 -12.69 -22.02 -11.31
C LEU A 127 -11.33 -21.35 -11.54
N SER A 128 -11.27 -20.27 -12.35
CA SER A 128 -10.03 -19.50 -12.56
C SER A 128 -9.63 -18.58 -11.40
N GLU A 129 -10.47 -18.44 -10.36
CA GLU A 129 -10.17 -17.60 -9.18
C GLU A 129 -9.64 -18.38 -7.96
N GLU A 130 -9.49 -19.71 -8.04
CA GLU A 130 -8.91 -20.52 -6.94
C GLU A 130 -7.38 -20.73 -7.06
N SER A 131 -6.68 -19.97 -7.92
CA SER A 131 -5.21 -19.99 -8.08
C SER A 131 -4.59 -18.61 -7.86
#